data_AF-A0A8H3FK83-F1
#
_entry.id   AF-A0A8H3FK83-F1
#
_cell.length_a   1.000
_cell.length_b   1.000
_cell.length_c   1.000
_cell.angle_alpha   90.00
_cell.angle_beta   90.00
_cell.angle_gamma   90.00
#
_symmetry.space_group_name_H-M   'P 1'
#
loop_
_entity.id
_entity.type
_entity.pdbx_description
1 polymer ?
#
loop_
_entity_poly.entity_id
_entity_poly.type
_entity_poly.pdbx_seq_one_letter_code
_entity_poly.pdbx_strand_id
1 'polypeptide(L)'
;MDDDNDTPVLSGSTLAALQEFYAERNDEERRADDLKSAIETGQKLSMDMFKEDWNASQFWYNEDTARTLAKQLLDDSTSETAVAVVSAPSAFIELKNILVGESRTEQNSADDDEELGYI
;
A
#
# COMPACT_ATOMS: atom_id res chain seq x y z
N MET A 1 43.94 26.27 -26.33
CA MET A 1 44.48 25.70 -25.09
C MET A 1 43.29 25.39 -24.22
N ASP A 2 43.26 24.15 -23.75
CA ASP A 2 42.10 23.40 -23.28
C ASP A 2 41.45 24.01 -22.03
N ASP A 3 40.16 24.35 -22.13
CA ASP A 3 39.33 24.85 -21.03
C ASP A 3 38.38 23.75 -20.50
N ASP A 4 38.68 22.48 -20.79
CA ASP A 4 37.92 21.32 -20.28
C ASP A 4 38.45 20.83 -18.91
N ASN A 5 39.57 21.37 -18.43
CA ASN A 5 40.23 20.93 -17.19
C ASN A 5 39.66 21.57 -15.91
N ASP A 6 38.66 22.46 -16.02
CA ASP A 6 38.03 23.14 -14.88
C ASP A 6 36.63 22.59 -14.55
N THR A 7 36.22 21.49 -15.19
CA THR A 7 34.93 20.83 -14.88
C THR A 7 35.09 19.93 -13.64
N PRO A 8 34.44 20.23 -12.51
CA PRO A 8 34.51 19.35 -11.34
C PRO A 8 33.86 17.99 -11.65
N VAL A 9 34.69 16.95 -11.71
CA VAL A 9 34.24 15.55 -11.83
C VAL A 9 34.01 14.95 -10.45
N LEU A 10 32.93 14.18 -10.30
CA LEU A 10 32.64 13.42 -9.08
C LEU A 10 33.79 12.43 -8.84
N SER A 11 34.26 12.34 -7.58
CA SER A 11 35.16 11.26 -7.22
C SER A 11 34.44 9.91 -7.41
N GLY A 12 35.19 8.84 -7.70
CA GLY A 12 34.61 7.51 -7.95
C GLY A 12 33.71 7.02 -6.80
N SER A 13 34.03 7.39 -5.55
CA SER A 13 33.20 7.09 -4.38
C SER A 13 31.87 7.84 -4.37
N THR A 14 31.85 9.12 -4.78
CA THR A 14 30.63 9.91 -4.83
C THR A 14 29.71 9.46 -5.96
N LEU A 15 30.29 9.07 -7.10
CA LEU A 15 29.52 8.50 -8.21
C LEU A 15 28.87 7.16 -7.82
N ALA A 16 29.59 6.29 -7.12
CA ALA A 16 29.03 5.04 -6.60
C ALA A 16 27.90 5.28 -5.58
N ALA A 17 28.09 6.19 -4.62
CA ALA A 17 27.05 6.55 -3.65
C ALA A 17 25.80 7.13 -4.33
N LEU A 18 25.97 7.92 -5.40
CA LEU A 18 24.86 8.47 -6.18
C LEU A 18 24.10 7.37 -6.94
N GLN A 19 24.81 6.40 -7.53
CA GLN A 19 24.19 5.25 -8.19
C GLN A 19 23.37 4.39 -7.22
N GLU A 20 23.91 4.13 -6.02
CA GLU A 20 23.21 3.39 -4.97
C GLU A 20 21.94 4.13 -4.52
N PHE A 21 22.03 5.45 -4.34
CA PHE A 21 20.87 6.27 -4.02
C PHE A 21 19.78 6.19 -5.10
N TYR A 22 20.14 6.30 -6.39
CA TYR A 22 19.17 6.15 -7.48
C TYR A 22 18.54 4.75 -7.54
N ALA A 23 19.33 3.70 -7.27
CA ALA A 23 18.81 2.34 -7.20
C ALA A 23 17.78 2.19 -6.07
N GLU A 24 18.06 2.70 -4.87
CA GLU A 24 17.10 2.67 -3.76
C GLU A 24 15.82 3.45 -4.08
N ARG A 25 15.94 4.63 -4.71
CA ARG A 25 14.78 5.44 -5.14
C ARG A 25 13.91 4.71 -6.15
N ASN A 26 14.52 4.07 -7.15
CA ASN A 26 13.78 3.31 -8.16
C ASN A 26 13.08 2.09 -7.54
N ASP A 27 13.71 1.40 -6.60
CA ASP A 27 13.09 0.27 -5.90
C ASP A 27 11.91 0.72 -5.02
N GLU A 28 11.98 1.92 -4.45
CA GLU A 28 10.88 2.51 -3.69
C GLU A 28 9.70 2.91 -4.58
N GLU A 29 9.97 3.52 -5.72
CA GLU A 29 8.94 3.85 -6.72
C GLU A 29 8.23 2.59 -7.23
N ARG A 30 9.00 1.54 -7.56
CA ARG A 30 8.42 0.25 -7.98
C ARG A 30 7.50 -0.35 -6.92
N ARG A 31 7.92 -0.35 -5.64
CA ARG A 31 7.09 -0.86 -4.54
C ARG A 31 5.80 -0.05 -4.35
N ALA A 32 5.88 1.27 -4.53
CA ALA A 32 4.70 2.13 -4.46
C ALA A 32 3.70 1.83 -5.59
N ASP A 33 4.20 1.62 -6.81
CA ASP A 33 3.39 1.23 -7.96
C ASP A 33 2.76 -0.17 -7.78
N ASP A 34 3.52 -1.13 -7.26
CA ASP A 34 3.03 -2.48 -6.94
C ASP A 34 1.92 -2.41 -5.87
N LEU A 35 2.10 -1.60 -4.82
CA LEU A 35 1.09 -1.39 -3.79
C LEU A 35 -0.18 -0.75 -4.35
N LYS A 36 -0.04 0.28 -5.18
CA LYS A 36 -1.18 0.93 -5.82
C LYS A 36 -1.94 -0.06 -6.71
N SER A 37 -1.23 -0.86 -7.48
CA SER A 37 -1.81 -1.88 -8.35
C SER A 37 -2.56 -2.95 -7.56
N ALA A 38 -2.01 -3.41 -6.43
CA ALA A 38 -2.67 -4.37 -5.55
C ALA A 38 -3.96 -3.79 -4.93
N ILE A 39 -3.95 -2.52 -4.56
CA ILE A 39 -5.15 -1.82 -4.04
C ILE A 39 -6.23 -1.73 -5.14
N GLU A 40 -5.86 -1.33 -6.35
CA GLU A 40 -6.81 -1.16 -7.48
C GLU A 40 -7.38 -2.51 -7.95
N THR A 41 -6.60 -3.58 -7.92
CA THR A 41 -7.03 -4.94 -8.30
C THR A 41 -7.78 -5.67 -7.18
N GLY A 42 -7.90 -5.06 -5.99
CA GLY A 42 -8.54 -5.69 -4.84
C GLY A 42 -7.78 -6.93 -4.36
N GLN A 43 -6.46 -6.94 -4.49
CA GLN A 43 -5.64 -8.04 -3.95
C GLN A 43 -5.48 -7.87 -2.44
N LYS A 44 -5.33 -8.99 -1.73
CA LYS A 44 -5.06 -8.97 -0.29
C LYS A 44 -3.70 -8.30 -0.04
N LEU A 45 -3.71 -7.23 0.75
CA LEU A 45 -2.51 -6.51 1.13
C LEU A 45 -1.83 -7.18 2.32
N SER A 46 -0.50 -7.11 2.36
CA SER A 46 0.33 -7.55 3.50
C SER A 46 1.24 -6.41 4.00
N MET A 47 1.73 -6.56 5.23
CA MET A 47 2.66 -5.61 5.83
C MET A 47 3.99 -5.51 5.07
N ASP A 48 4.40 -6.55 4.35
CA ASP A 48 5.66 -6.58 3.60
C ASP A 48 5.70 -5.55 2.47
N MET A 49 4.53 -5.05 2.07
CA MET A 49 4.38 -4.00 1.05
C MET A 49 4.71 -2.61 1.58
N PHE A 50 4.82 -2.43 2.90
CA PHE A 50 5.14 -1.16 3.54
C PHE A 50 6.55 -1.20 4.14
N LYS A 51 7.39 -0.24 3.76
CA LYS A 51 8.69 -0.01 4.40
C LYS A 51 8.49 0.91 5.61
N GLU A 52 9.12 0.57 6.72
CA GLU A 52 9.13 1.45 7.88
C GLU A 52 9.90 2.73 7.56
N ASP A 53 9.21 3.87 7.65
CA ASP A 53 9.82 5.19 7.61
C ASP A 53 9.85 5.76 9.02
N TRP A 54 11.07 5.79 9.58
CA TRP A 54 11.37 6.27 10.92
C TRP A 54 11.09 7.77 11.07
N ASN A 55 11.08 8.52 9.97
CA ASN A 55 10.73 9.95 9.98
C ASN A 55 9.21 10.18 10.01
N ALA A 56 8.41 9.20 9.60
CA ALA A 56 6.96 9.31 9.51
C ALA A 56 6.21 8.98 10.83
N SER A 57 6.93 8.60 11.88
CA SER A 57 6.36 8.21 13.20
C SER A 57 5.19 7.23 13.06
N GLN A 58 5.41 6.14 12.33
CA GLN A 58 4.35 5.20 12.01
C GLN A 58 3.96 4.32 13.21
N PHE A 59 2.67 3.98 13.30
CA PHE A 59 2.12 3.08 14.31
C PHE A 59 1.82 1.70 13.71
N TRP A 60 2.53 0.69 14.21
CA TRP A 60 2.43 -0.70 13.77
C TRP A 60 1.73 -1.51 14.86
N TYR A 61 0.45 -1.80 14.66
CA TYR A 61 -0.37 -2.59 15.56
C TYR A 61 -0.21 -4.08 15.26
N ASN A 62 -0.48 -4.93 16.26
CA ASN A 62 -0.67 -6.36 16.01
C ASN A 62 -1.97 -6.60 15.22
N GLU A 63 -2.11 -7.80 14.67
CA GLU A 63 -3.25 -8.16 13.82
C GLU A 63 -4.60 -7.95 14.53
N ASP A 64 -4.74 -8.42 15.77
CA ASP A 64 -5.99 -8.29 16.54
C ASP A 64 -6.41 -6.83 16.73
N THR A 65 -5.46 -5.95 17.07
CA THR A 65 -5.71 -4.53 17.27
C THR A 65 -6.04 -3.84 15.95
N ALA A 66 -5.27 -4.09 14.90
CA ALA A 66 -5.51 -3.52 13.58
C ALA A 66 -6.89 -3.93 13.04
N ARG A 67 -7.24 -5.21 13.17
CA ARG A 67 -8.55 -5.76 12.78
C ARG A 67 -9.68 -5.14 13.60
N THR A 68 -9.48 -4.95 14.89
CA THR A 68 -10.48 -4.29 15.76
C THR A 68 -10.70 -2.84 15.34
N LEU A 69 -9.63 -2.08 15.13
CA LEU A 69 -9.71 -0.69 14.66
C LEU A 69 -10.42 -0.61 13.31
N ALA A 70 -10.07 -1.47 12.36
CA ALA A 70 -10.69 -1.50 11.04
C ALA A 70 -12.20 -1.75 11.12
N LYS A 71 -12.63 -2.75 11.91
CA LYS A 71 -14.06 -3.03 12.12
C LYS A 71 -14.80 -1.86 12.75
N GLN A 72 -14.20 -1.23 13.76
CA GLN A 72 -14.80 -0.07 14.42
C GLN A 72 -14.90 1.16 13.51
N LEU A 73 -13.97 1.32 12.56
CA LEU A 73 -14.04 2.38 11.56
C LEU A 73 -15.13 2.13 10.50
N LEU A 74 -15.45 0.86 10.25
CA LEU A 74 -16.51 0.47 9.31
C LEU A 74 -17.90 0.38 9.96
N ASP A 75 -17.96 0.24 11.28
CA ASP A 75 -19.20 0.23 12.06
C ASP A 75 -19.96 1.55 11.81
N ASP A 76 -21.22 1.44 11.38
CA ASP A 76 -22.07 2.55 10.90
C ASP A 76 -21.52 3.39 9.72
N SER A 77 -20.44 2.96 9.07
CA SER A 77 -19.95 3.61 7.86
C SER A 77 -20.87 3.31 6.67
N THR A 78 -21.06 4.31 5.83
CA THR A 78 -21.86 4.20 4.59
C THR A 78 -20.99 4.45 3.37
N SER A 79 -21.52 4.23 2.17
CA SER A 79 -20.81 4.53 0.90
C SER A 79 -20.36 5.99 0.76
N GLU A 80 -20.99 6.90 1.50
CA GLU A 80 -20.64 8.34 1.54
C GLU A 80 -19.57 8.67 2.59
N THR A 81 -19.18 7.71 3.43
CA THR A 81 -18.23 7.92 4.52
C THR A 81 -16.80 7.81 4.02
N ALA A 82 -16.00 8.86 4.23
CA ALA A 82 -14.58 8.88 3.89
C ALA A 82 -13.73 8.68 5.15
N VAL A 83 -12.93 7.61 5.18
CA VAL A 83 -11.98 7.33 6.26
C VAL A 83 -10.56 7.59 5.76
N ALA A 84 -9.84 8.48 6.45
CA ALA A 84 -8.43 8.73 6.20
C ALA A 84 -7.58 8.04 7.27
N VAL A 85 -6.68 7.15 6.85
CA VAL A 85 -5.71 6.49 7.73
C VAL A 85 -4.35 7.14 7.54
N VAL A 86 -3.80 7.73 8.59
CA VAL A 86 -2.52 8.47 8.55
C VAL A 86 -1.51 7.78 9.45
N SER A 87 -0.32 7.51 8.92
CA SER A 87 0.79 6.90 9.67
C SER A 87 0.46 5.59 10.38
N ALA A 88 -0.57 4.85 9.94
CA ALA A 88 -0.99 3.58 10.56
C ALA A 88 -1.18 2.48 9.48
N PRO A 89 -0.09 1.96 8.89
CA PRO A 89 -0.17 1.02 7.76
C PRO A 89 -0.94 -0.26 8.11
N SER A 90 -0.70 -0.81 9.30
CA SER A 90 -1.37 -2.03 9.80
C SER A 90 -2.90 -1.91 9.83
N ALA A 91 -3.42 -0.77 10.30
CA ALA A 91 -4.86 -0.52 10.30
C ALA A 91 -5.42 -0.34 8.88
N PHE A 92 -4.67 0.33 7.99
CA PHE A 92 -5.07 0.51 6.60
C PHE A 92 -5.18 -0.83 5.85
N ILE A 93 -4.22 -1.73 6.06
CA ILE A 93 -4.21 -3.07 5.44
C ILE A 93 -5.44 -3.86 5.88
N GLU A 94 -5.73 -3.93 7.19
CA GLU A 94 -6.90 -4.65 7.68
C GLU A 94 -8.21 -4.04 7.16
N LEU A 95 -8.30 -2.71 7.13
CA LEU A 95 -9.46 -2.00 6.57
C LEU A 95 -9.70 -2.37 5.10
N LYS A 96 -8.65 -2.32 4.27
CA LYS A 96 -8.75 -2.67 2.85
C LYS A 96 -9.06 -4.15 2.64
N ASN A 97 -8.44 -5.03 3.41
CA ASN A 97 -8.68 -6.47 3.31
C ASN A 97 -10.12 -6.86 3.66
N ILE A 98 -10.74 -6.17 4.64
CA ILE A 98 -12.16 -6.38 4.97
C ILE A 98 -13.05 -5.93 3.81
N LEU A 99 -12.84 -4.73 3.27
CA LEU A 99 -13.65 -4.19 2.16
C LEU A 99 -13.58 -5.07 0.92
N VAL A 100 -12.38 -5.55 0.55
CA VAL A 100 -12.19 -6.52 -0.54
C VAL A 100 -12.92 -7.84 -0.27
N GLY A 101 -12.94 -8.29 0.98
CA GLY A 101 -13.64 -9.51 1.40
C GLY A 101 -15.16 -9.38 1.30
N GLU A 102 -15.72 -8.23 1.69
CA GLU A 102 -17.15 -7.92 1.59
C GLU A 102 -17.61 -7.91 0.12
N SER A 103 -16.89 -7.21 -0.76
CA SER A 103 -17.22 -7.15 -2.20
C SER A 103 -17.22 -8.53 -2.87
N ARG A 104 -16.38 -9.47 -2.43
CA ARG A 104 -16.35 -10.84 -2.94
C ARG A 104 -17.51 -11.70 -2.42
N THR A 105 -18.00 -11.41 -1.22
CA THR A 105 -19.11 -12.16 -0.61
C THR A 105 -20.43 -11.81 -1.30
N GLU A 106 -20.64 -10.54 -1.63
CA GLU A 106 -21.83 -10.06 -2.35
C GLU A 106 -21.93 -10.63 -3.77
N GLN A 107 -20.81 -10.70 -4.49
CA GLN A 107 -20.77 -11.29 -5.84
C GLN A 107 -21.11 -12.79 -5.85
N ASN A 108 -20.62 -13.55 -4.86
CA ASN A 108 -20.87 -14.98 -4.80
C ASN A 108 -22.31 -15.32 -4.37
N SER A 109 -23.00 -14.43 -3.66
CA SER A 109 -24.42 -14.62 -3.31
C SER A 109 -25.39 -14.29 -4.45
N ALA A 110 -25.01 -13.40 -5.36
CA ALA A 110 -25.86 -13.03 -6.51
C ALA A 110 -25.91 -14.15 -7.58
N ASP A 111 -24.82 -14.91 -7.72
CA ASP A 111 -24.75 -16.05 -8.65
C ASP A 111 -25.58 -17.25 -8.16
N ASP A 112 -25.78 -17.43 -6.85
CA ASP A 112 -26.56 -18.55 -6.28
C ASP A 112 -28.10 -18.33 -6.39
N ASP A 113 -28.57 -17.09 -6.49
CA ASP A 113 -30.01 -16.76 -6.59
C ASP A 113 -30.60 -16.92 -8.01
N GLU A 114 -29.76 -17.02 -9.07
CA GLU A 114 -30.23 -17.27 -10.44
C GLU A 114 -30.55 -18.75 -10.74
N GLU A 115 -30.20 -19.71 -9.87
CA GLU A 115 -30.36 -21.15 -10.15
C GLU A 115 -31.69 -21.76 -9.64
N LEU A 116 -32.46 -21.07 -8.78
CA LEU A 116 -33.72 -21.60 -8.21
C LEU A 116 -35.00 -21.14 -8.94
N GLY A 117 -34.84 -20.65 -10.16
CA GLY A 117 -35.92 -20.08 -10.97
C GLY A 117 -36.49 -20.95 -12.08
N TYR A 118 -36.44 -22.29 -12.04
CA TYR A 118 -37.26 -23.15 -12.92
C TYR A 118 -37.24 -24.63 -12.48
N ILE A 119 -38.21 -25.07 -11.67
CA ILE A 119 -38.70 -26.47 -11.65
C ILE A 119 -40.21 -26.45 -11.47
#